data_AF-A0A6G3XP48-F1
#
_entry.id   AF-A0A6G3XP48-F1
#
_cell.length_a   1.000
_cell.length_b   1.000
_cell.length_c   1.000
_cell.angle_alpha   90.00
_cell.angle_beta   90.00
_cell.angle_gamma   90.00
#
_symmetry.space_group_name_H-M   'P 1'
#
loop_
_entity.id
_entity.type
_entity.pdbx_description
1 polymer ?
#
loop_
_entity_poly.entity_id
_entity_poly.type
_entity_poly.pdbx_seq_one_letter_code
_entity_poly.pdbx_strand_id
1 'polypeptide(L)'
;LALGVHGMSVLTAVTAQNSLGVQGAWELPVDAVRAQYRSVVDDIGVQAVKTGMLASAALVETVAELLAGTDTPVVVDPVGVSK
;
A
#
# COMPACT_ATOMS: atom_id res chain seq x y z
N LEU A 1 9.55 8.09 -16.57
CA LEU A 1 9.60 7.38 -15.26
C LEU A 1 11.04 7.42 -14.77
N ALA A 2 11.28 7.84 -13.52
CA ALA A 2 12.64 8.11 -13.03
C ALA A 2 13.57 6.88 -13.00
N LEU A 3 13.01 5.67 -12.82
CA LEU A 3 13.76 4.41 -12.71
C LEU A 3 13.38 3.38 -13.80
N GLY A 4 12.64 3.79 -14.84
CA GLY A 4 12.28 2.88 -15.95
C GLY A 4 11.31 1.73 -15.59
N VAL A 5 10.64 1.78 -14.44
CA VAL A 5 9.68 0.75 -13.99
C VAL A 5 8.23 1.16 -14.21
N HIS A 6 7.34 0.19 -14.46
CA HIS A 6 5.88 0.41 -14.46
C HIS A 6 5.36 0.35 -13.02
N GLY A 7 4.86 1.47 -12.50
CA GLY A 7 4.36 1.58 -11.13
C GLY A 7 2.86 1.31 -11.06
N MET A 8 2.45 0.46 -10.12
CA MET A 8 1.06 0.21 -9.74
C MET A 8 0.88 0.53 -8.26
N SER A 9 -0.33 0.88 -7.84
CA SER A 9 -0.62 1.28 -6.47
C SER A 9 -1.85 0.58 -5.90
N VAL A 10 -1.77 0.29 -4.60
CA VAL A 10 -2.89 -0.14 -3.77
C VAL A 10 -3.00 0.89 -2.65
N LEU A 11 -4.10 1.64 -2.64
CA LEU A 11 -4.31 2.66 -1.62
C LEU A 11 -4.86 2.00 -0.36
N THR A 12 -4.27 2.34 0.79
CA THR A 12 -4.70 1.89 2.13
C THR A 12 -5.45 2.98 2.89
N ALA A 13 -5.15 4.25 2.61
CA ALA A 13 -5.85 5.40 3.14
C ALA A 13 -5.66 6.61 2.22
N VAL A 14 -6.55 7.59 2.35
CA VAL A 14 -6.44 8.91 1.75
C VAL A 14 -6.15 9.93 2.84
N THR A 15 -5.23 10.85 2.60
CA THR A 15 -4.94 11.95 3.52
C THR A 15 -5.22 13.29 2.87
N ALA A 16 -5.78 14.22 3.65
CA ALA A 16 -5.67 15.63 3.38
C ALA A 16 -4.36 16.08 4.03
N GLN A 17 -3.29 16.12 3.24
CA GLN A 17 -1.94 16.37 3.71
C GLN A 17 -1.20 17.32 2.77
N ASN A 18 -0.39 18.20 3.34
CA ASN A 18 0.56 19.04 2.62
C ASN A 18 1.86 19.17 3.43
N SER A 19 2.76 20.05 3.00
CA SER A 19 4.07 20.25 3.67
C SER A 19 3.97 20.83 5.09
N LEU A 20 2.80 21.35 5.49
CA LEU A 20 2.54 21.88 6.83
C LEU A 20 1.92 20.83 7.77
N GLY A 21 1.66 19.62 7.29
CA GLY A 21 1.19 18.50 8.09
C GLY A 21 -0.07 17.84 7.55
N VAL A 22 -0.71 17.03 8.41
CA VAL A 22 -1.91 16.25 8.11
C VAL A 22 -3.16 16.92 8.71
N GLN A 23 -4.15 17.22 7.87
CA GLN A 23 -5.43 17.81 8.28
C GLN A 23 -6.54 16.77 8.42
N GLY A 24 -6.37 15.61 7.79
CA GLY A 24 -7.32 14.50 7.88
C GLY A 24 -6.77 13.23 7.25
N ALA A 25 -7.25 12.09 7.74
CA ALA A 25 -6.92 10.78 7.21
C ALA A 25 -8.16 9.89 7.23
N TRP A 26 -8.36 9.13 6.15
CA TRP A 26 -9.47 8.22 5.97
C TRP A 26 -8.93 6.88 5.48
N GLU A 27 -9.01 5.86 6.33
CA GLU A 27 -8.67 4.51 5.92
C GLU A 27 -9.68 3.97 4.90
N LEU A 28 -9.19 3.17 3.96
CA LEU A 28 -10.04 2.46 3.02
C LEU A 28 -10.49 1.13 3.66
N PRO A 29 -11.71 0.66 3.34
CA PRO A 29 -12.16 -0.66 3.80
C PRO A 29 -11.19 -1.75 3.35
N VAL A 30 -10.94 -2.74 4.21
CA VAL A 30 -10.09 -3.91 3.94
C VAL A 30 -10.42 -4.57 2.60
N ASP A 31 -11.70 -4.73 2.28
CA ASP A 31 -12.14 -5.35 1.03
C ASP A 31 -11.75 -4.53 -0.20
N ALA A 32 -11.75 -3.20 -0.10
CA ALA A 32 -11.30 -2.33 -1.18
C ALA A 32 -9.79 -2.45 -1.40
N VAL A 33 -9.00 -2.57 -0.34
CA VAL A 33 -7.54 -2.80 -0.43
C VAL A 33 -7.24 -4.15 -1.06
N ARG A 34 -7.94 -5.20 -0.63
CA ARG A 34 -7.82 -6.55 -1.18
C ARG A 34 -8.21 -6.62 -2.65
N ALA A 35 -9.31 -5.95 -3.03
CA ALA A 35 -9.78 -5.90 -4.41
C ALA A 35 -8.79 -5.15 -5.33
N GLN A 36 -8.25 -4.02 -4.87
CA GLN A 36 -7.20 -3.29 -5.60
C GLN A 36 -5.97 -4.16 -5.82
N TYR A 37 -5.47 -4.82 -4.76
CA TYR A 37 -4.30 -5.68 -4.83
C TYR A 37 -4.47 -6.80 -5.84
N ARG A 38 -5.58 -7.56 -5.78
CA ARG A 38 -5.85 -8.66 -6.71
C ARG A 38 -5.99 -8.16 -8.14
N SER A 39 -6.64 -7.02 -8.35
CA SER A 39 -6.79 -6.43 -9.69
C SER A 39 -5.46 -6.15 -10.39
N VAL A 40 -4.41 -5.79 -9.63
CA VAL A 40 -3.09 -5.48 -10.21
C VAL A 40 -2.15 -6.70 -10.23
N VAL A 41 -2.13 -7.48 -9.15
CA VAL A 41 -1.21 -8.61 -9.00
C VAL A 41 -1.65 -9.81 -9.84
N ASP A 42 -2.96 -10.08 -9.94
CA ASP A 42 -3.46 -11.25 -10.66
C ASP A 42 -3.50 -11.03 -12.19
N ASP A 43 -3.50 -9.78 -12.66
CA ASP A 43 -3.51 -9.42 -14.09
C ASP A 43 -2.08 -9.25 -14.65
N ILE A 44 -1.33 -8.27 -14.13
CA ILE A 44 -0.02 -7.89 -14.68
C ILE A 44 1.12 -8.60 -13.93
N GLY A 45 0.92 -8.90 -12.64
CA GLY A 45 1.97 -9.39 -11.75
C GLY A 45 2.93 -8.29 -11.26
N VAL A 46 3.81 -8.65 -10.32
CA VAL A 46 4.75 -7.70 -9.69
C VAL A 46 6.16 -8.28 -9.57
N GLN A 47 7.17 -7.45 -9.84
CA GLN A 47 8.60 -7.81 -9.75
C GLN A 47 9.28 -7.29 -8.49
N ALA A 48 8.61 -6.42 -7.74
CA ALA A 48 8.94 -5.99 -6.40
C ALA A 48 7.71 -5.32 -5.78
N VAL A 49 7.61 -5.33 -4.45
CA VAL A 49 6.56 -4.61 -3.72
C VAL A 49 7.17 -3.70 -2.67
N LYS A 50 6.52 -2.55 -2.42
CA LYS A 50 6.86 -1.64 -1.33
C LYS A 50 5.59 -1.33 -0.53
N THR A 51 5.66 -1.42 0.80
CA THR A 51 4.58 -0.96 1.68
C THR A 51 4.85 0.42 2.24
N GLY A 52 3.83 1.28 2.33
CA GLY A 52 3.92 2.58 3.00
C GLY A 52 3.05 2.63 4.25
N MET A 53 2.31 3.72 4.43
CA MET A 53 1.31 3.82 5.49
C MET A 53 0.28 2.70 5.35
N LEU A 54 0.05 1.95 6.42
CA LEU A 54 -0.97 0.87 6.46
C LEU A 54 -2.19 1.23 7.33
N ALA A 55 -2.17 2.39 8.00
CA ALA A 55 -3.28 3.01 8.76
C ALA A 55 -3.80 2.26 10.01
N SER A 56 -4.01 0.94 9.95
CA SER A 56 -4.56 0.16 11.06
C SER A 56 -4.04 -1.27 11.11
N ALA A 57 -4.16 -1.94 12.26
CA ALA A 57 -3.71 -3.32 12.45
C ALA A 57 -4.39 -4.29 11.47
N ALA A 58 -5.69 -4.12 11.21
CA ALA A 58 -6.44 -4.93 10.26
C ALA A 58 -5.88 -4.84 8.82
N LEU A 59 -5.47 -3.64 8.41
CA LEU A 59 -4.83 -3.43 7.11
C LEU A 59 -3.40 -3.97 7.07
N VAL A 60 -2.65 -3.87 8.17
CA VAL A 60 -1.33 -4.52 8.29
C VAL A 60 -1.44 -6.03 8.10
N GLU A 61 -2.35 -6.68 8.82
CA GLU A 61 -2.60 -8.12 8.73
C GLU A 61 -3.05 -8.51 7.31
N THR A 62 -4.01 -7.77 6.74
CA THR A 62 -4.48 -8.00 5.37
C THR A 62 -3.36 -7.91 4.35
N VAL A 63 -2.51 -6.88 4.43
CA VAL A 63 -1.39 -6.71 3.50
C VAL A 63 -0.34 -7.80 3.71
N ALA A 64 -0.06 -8.19 4.96
CA ALA A 64 0.85 -9.30 5.24
C ALA A 64 0.36 -10.63 4.65
N GLU A 65 -0.93 -10.94 4.78
CA GLU A 65 -1.55 -12.12 4.16
C GLU A 65 -1.42 -12.13 2.64
N LEU A 66 -1.68 -10.98 2.00
CA LEU A 66 -1.58 -10.86 0.55
C LEU A 66 -0.14 -11.03 0.06
N LEU A 67 0.82 -10.42 0.75
CA LEU A 67 2.23 -10.50 0.40
C LEU A 67 2.86 -11.86 0.67
N ALA A 68 2.32 -12.64 1.61
CA ALA A 68 2.76 -14.02 1.85
C ALA A 68 2.55 -14.92 0.61
N GLY A 69 1.64 -14.55 -0.30
CA GLY A 69 1.42 -15.23 -1.58
C GLY A 69 2.29 -14.73 -2.73
N THR A 70 3.15 -13.72 -2.53
CA THR A 70 4.01 -13.17 -3.59
C THR A 70 5.47 -13.56 -3.43
N ASP A 71 6.00 -14.28 -4.43
CA ASP A 71 7.42 -14.67 -4.52
C ASP A 71 8.28 -13.54 -5.11
N THR A 72 8.21 -12.34 -4.52
CA THR A 72 8.89 -11.15 -5.02
C THR A 72 9.53 -10.37 -3.87
N PRO A 73 10.63 -9.62 -4.10
CA PRO A 73 11.22 -8.81 -3.04
C PRO A 73 10.24 -7.78 -2.48
N VAL A 74 10.10 -7.76 -1.14
CA VAL A 74 9.23 -6.82 -0.43
C VAL A 74 10.09 -5.84 0.38
N VAL A 75 9.90 -4.55 0.14
CA VAL A 75 10.47 -3.46 0.95
C VAL A 75 9.40 -2.94 1.90
N VAL A 76 9.57 -3.20 3.20
CA VAL A 76 8.68 -2.69 4.24
C VAL A 76 9.25 -1.39 4.77
N ASP A 77 8.62 -0.26 4.43
CA ASP A 77 8.93 1.04 5.01
C ASP A 77 7.94 1.29 6.17
N PRO A 78 8.41 1.29 7.44
CA PRO A 78 7.56 1.33 8.62
C PRO A 78 7.05 2.76 8.88
N VAL A 79 6.20 3.25 7.99
CA VAL A 79 5.63 4.60 8.07
C VAL A 79 4.73 4.71 9.30
N GLY A 80 5.25 5.39 10.32
CA GLY A 80 4.54 5.74 11.55
C GLY A 80 3.87 7.11 11.48
N VAL A 81 4.03 7.90 12.55
CA VAL A 81 3.40 9.22 12.70
C VAL A 81 4.07 10.28 11.81
N SER A 82 3.28 10.96 10.98
CA SER A 82 3.70 12.19 10.30
C SER A 82 3.40 13.41 11.19
N LYS A 83 4.32 14.37 11.23
CA LYS A 83 4.08 15.71 11.79
C LYS A 83 3.15 16.52 10.90
#